data_AF-A0A2W0H6Y7-F1
#
_entry.id   AF-A0A2W0H6Y7-F1
#
_cell.length_a   1.000
_cell.length_b   1.000
_cell.length_c   1.000
_cell.angle_alpha   90.00
_cell.angle_beta   90.00
_cell.angle_gamma   90.00
#
_symmetry.space_group_name_H-M   'P 1'
#
loop_
_entity.id
_entity.type
_entity.pdbx_description
1 polymer ?
#
loop_
_entity_poly.entity_id
_entity_poly.type
_entity_poly.pdbx_seq_one_letter_code
_entity_poly.pdbx_strand_id
1 'polypeptide(L)'
;MKYTIAQFITAATLIVVLAMLDRFAGPAAIQATPGGTGAVNSPFITFAIAGIIVTCVYTVFLLEAQKKQNLFQRAFWDRMPILIIGVGILSLIGFMAAFLTGLINTWMAGGGGLFYALLVWFLFLIFLLVFSVENKKKDRQSQAAAHRSFGFTIVLFFVLFIIL
;
A
#
# COMPACT_ATOMS: atom_id res chain seq x y z
N MET A 1 -3.25 -4.79 24.63
CA MET A 1 -4.44 -3.96 24.29
C MET A 1 -4.07 -2.61 23.67
N LYS A 2 -3.24 -1.77 24.31
CA LYS A 2 -2.88 -0.43 23.79
C LYS A 2 -2.46 -0.39 22.31
N TYR A 3 -1.55 -1.27 21.89
CA TYR A 3 -1.09 -1.33 20.48
C TYR A 3 -2.15 -1.80 19.49
N THR A 4 -3.05 -2.71 19.89
CA THR A 4 -4.15 -3.17 19.04
C THR A 4 -5.18 -2.06 18.81
N ILE A 5 -5.46 -1.25 19.84
CA ILE A 5 -6.34 -0.08 19.73
C ILE A 5 -5.71 0.95 18.79
N ALA A 6 -4.41 1.23 18.93
CA ALA A 6 -3.71 2.15 18.04
C ALA A 6 -3.68 1.66 16.57
N GLN A 7 -3.55 0.36 16.33
CA GLN A 7 -3.66 -0.22 14.99
C GLN A 7 -5.06 -0.01 14.39
N PHE A 8 -6.11 -0.24 15.19
CA PHE A 8 -7.48 -0.01 14.74
C PHE A 8 -7.73 1.46 14.41
N ILE A 9 -7.25 2.39 15.24
CA ILE A 9 -7.33 3.83 14.97
C ILE A 9 -6.60 4.16 13.67
N THR A 10 -5.39 3.64 13.46
CA THR A 10 -4.61 3.89 12.24
C THR A 10 -5.33 3.37 11.00
N ALA A 11 -5.95 2.19 11.07
CA ALA A 11 -6.76 1.65 9.98
C ALA A 11 -8.02 2.48 9.71
N ALA A 12 -8.70 2.95 10.77
CA ALA A 12 -9.84 3.85 10.64
C ALA A 12 -9.43 5.20 10.00
N THR A 13 -8.29 5.76 10.39
CA THR A 13 -7.73 6.97 9.76
C THR A 13 -7.48 6.76 8.28
N LEU A 14 -6.91 5.61 7.89
CA LEU A 14 -6.70 5.28 6.49
C LEU A 14 -8.02 5.26 5.71
N ILE A 15 -9.07 4.62 6.25
CA ILE A 15 -10.39 4.58 5.61
C ILE A 15 -10.97 5.99 5.44
N VAL A 16 -10.86 6.85 6.47
CA VAL A 16 -11.34 8.23 6.40
C VAL A 16 -10.59 9.03 5.35
N VAL A 17 -9.26 8.88 5.28
CA VAL A 17 -8.44 9.55 4.25
C VAL A 17 -8.86 9.12 2.85
N LEU A 18 -9.06 7.82 2.61
CA LEU A 18 -9.50 7.30 1.31
C LEU A 18 -10.91 7.81 0.94
N ALA A 19 -11.83 7.83 1.91
CA ALA A 19 -13.18 8.36 1.70
C ALA A 19 -13.16 9.86 1.39
N MET A 20 -12.29 10.63 2.06
CA MET A 20 -12.09 12.04 1.74
C MET A 20 -11.52 12.22 0.34
N LEU A 21 -10.50 11.45 -0.04
CA LEU A 21 -9.91 11.51 -1.38
C LEU A 21 -10.94 11.25 -2.47
N ASP A 22 -11.79 10.24 -2.31
CA ASP A 22 -12.87 9.95 -3.26
C ASP A 22 -13.89 11.10 -3.36
N ARG A 23 -14.23 11.73 -2.22
CA ARG A 23 -15.14 12.89 -2.17
C ARG A 23 -14.55 14.15 -2.79
N PHE A 24 -13.26 14.42 -2.58
CA PHE A 24 -12.60 15.63 -3.08
C PHE A 24 -12.11 15.49 -4.52
N ALA A 25 -11.82 14.27 -4.99
CA ALA A 25 -11.39 14.04 -6.37
C ALA A 25 -12.53 14.28 -7.38
N GLY A 26 -13.78 14.03 -7.00
CA GLY A 26 -14.94 14.17 -7.90
C GLY A 26 -14.91 13.21 -9.10
N PRO A 27 -16.01 13.07 -9.86
CA PRO A 27 -16.08 12.15 -11.01
C PRO A 27 -15.11 12.49 -12.14
N ALA A 28 -14.62 13.73 -12.20
CA ALA A 28 -13.79 14.27 -13.27
C ALA A 28 -12.30 13.94 -13.13
N ALA A 29 -11.80 13.52 -11.97
CA ALA A 29 -10.36 13.31 -11.77
C ALA A 29 -9.80 12.04 -12.39
N ILE A 30 -10.65 11.11 -12.84
CA ILE A 30 -10.23 9.78 -13.35
C ILE A 30 -10.38 9.68 -14.87
N GLN A 31 -10.99 10.68 -15.51
CA GLN A 31 -10.87 10.82 -16.95
C GLN A 31 -9.45 11.31 -17.25
N ALA A 32 -8.60 10.41 -17.72
CA ALA A 32 -7.28 10.71 -18.25
C ALA A 32 -7.41 11.52 -19.56
N THR A 33 -7.95 12.74 -19.47
CA THR A 33 -7.82 13.74 -20.52
C THR A 33 -6.44 14.36 -20.32
N PRO A 34 -5.55 14.36 -21.34
CA PRO A 34 -4.30 15.10 -21.27
C PRO A 34 -4.62 16.57 -20.97
N GLY A 35 -4.27 17.05 -19.77
CA GLY A 35 -4.55 18.42 -19.31
C GLY A 35 -5.65 18.59 -18.26
N GLY A 36 -6.27 17.52 -17.74
CA GLY A 36 -7.27 17.65 -16.66
C GLY A 36 -6.65 17.94 -15.28
N THR A 37 -7.22 18.85 -14.50
CA THR A 37 -6.77 19.27 -13.15
C THR A 37 -7.21 18.30 -12.02
N GLY A 38 -7.35 17.01 -12.31
CA GLY A 38 -7.76 15.99 -11.32
C GLY A 38 -6.66 15.64 -10.33
N ALA A 39 -7.02 15.19 -9.12
CA ALA A 39 -6.07 14.75 -8.09
C ALA A 39 -5.15 13.60 -8.56
N VAL A 40 -5.60 12.79 -9.52
CA VAL A 40 -4.84 11.67 -10.12
C VAL A 40 -3.90 12.13 -11.23
N ASN A 41 -4.14 13.33 -11.79
CA ASN A 41 -3.32 13.94 -12.86
C ASN A 41 -2.16 14.79 -12.34
N SER A 42 -2.09 15.03 -11.02
CA SER A 42 -0.92 15.65 -10.40
C SER A 42 -0.02 14.55 -9.82
N PRO A 43 1.17 14.33 -10.42
CA PRO A 43 2.12 13.34 -9.93
C PRO A 43 2.40 13.53 -8.42
N PHE A 44 2.58 14.77 -7.96
CA PHE A 44 2.87 15.08 -6.56
C PHE A 44 1.74 14.68 -5.59
N ILE A 45 0.48 14.80 -6.02
CA ILE A 45 -0.67 14.40 -5.20
C ILE A 45 -0.73 12.88 -5.10
N THR A 46 -0.52 12.16 -6.20
CA THR A 46 -0.43 10.69 -6.21
C THR A 46 0.70 10.19 -5.32
N PHE A 47 1.88 10.83 -5.36
CA PHE A 47 3.00 10.52 -4.47
C PHE A 47 2.65 10.76 -2.99
N ALA A 48 1.99 11.89 -2.68
CA ALA A 48 1.56 12.19 -1.31
C ALA A 48 0.55 11.16 -0.78
N ILE A 49 -0.43 10.76 -1.61
CA ILE A 49 -1.41 9.72 -1.28
C ILE A 49 -0.70 8.39 -0.99
N ALA A 50 0.19 7.96 -1.89
CA ALA A 50 0.96 6.74 -1.71
C ALA A 50 1.82 6.79 -0.43
N GLY A 51 2.47 7.93 -0.16
CA GLY A 51 3.24 8.15 1.05
C GLY A 51 2.41 8.04 2.33
N ILE A 52 1.21 8.62 2.35
CA ILE A 52 0.28 8.50 3.49
C ILE A 52 -0.10 7.03 3.71
N ILE A 53 -0.49 6.32 2.64
CA ILE A 53 -0.88 4.90 2.72
C ILE A 53 0.27 4.07 3.28
N VAL A 54 1.48 4.21 2.72
CA VAL A 54 2.68 3.48 3.16
C VAL A 54 3.01 3.82 4.61
N THR A 55 2.83 5.07 5.04
CA THR A 55 3.04 5.49 6.44
C THR A 55 2.02 4.84 7.39
N CYS A 56 0.76 4.73 6.99
CA CYS A 56 -0.26 4.02 7.78
C CYS A 56 0.09 2.53 7.90
N VAL A 57 0.46 1.87 6.79
CA VAL A 57 0.88 0.46 6.80
C VAL A 57 2.10 0.26 7.69
N TYR A 58 3.12 1.12 7.54
CA TYR A 58 4.31 1.11 8.38
C TYR A 58 3.98 1.24 9.87
N THR A 59 3.09 2.17 10.23
CA THR A 59 2.69 2.41 11.62
C THR A 59 2.02 1.17 12.21
N VAL A 60 1.13 0.50 11.46
CA VAL A 60 0.50 -0.76 11.88
C VAL A 60 1.55 -1.83 12.16
N PHE A 61 2.56 -1.94 11.29
CA PHE A 61 3.66 -2.90 11.43
C PHE A 61 4.59 -2.58 12.59
N LEU A 62 4.91 -1.30 12.80
CA LEU A 62 5.72 -0.85 13.92
C LEU A 62 5.04 -1.17 15.26
N LEU A 63 3.75 -0.88 15.37
CA LEU A 63 2.94 -1.20 16.55
C LEU A 63 2.83 -2.72 16.78
N GLU A 64 2.78 -3.52 15.72
CA GLU A 64 2.81 -4.98 15.82
C GLU A 64 4.16 -5.48 16.34
N ALA A 65 5.26 -4.91 15.83
CA ALA A 65 6.61 -5.26 16.24
C ALA A 65 6.91 -4.90 17.71
N GLN A 66 6.18 -3.94 18.28
CA GLN A 66 6.27 -3.54 19.70
C GLN A 66 5.52 -4.48 20.66
N LYS A 67 4.70 -5.42 20.16
CA LYS A 67 3.99 -6.38 21.02
C LYS A 67 4.97 -7.44 21.55
N LYS A 68 4.81 -7.83 22.82
CA LYS A 68 5.59 -8.92 23.46
C LYS A 68 5.45 -10.26 22.73
N GLN A 69 4.24 -10.55 22.23
CA GLN A 69 3.97 -11.67 21.33
C GLN A 69 3.68 -11.10 19.94
N ASN A 70 4.72 -10.69 19.23
CA ASN A 70 4.53 -10.16 17.87
C ASN A 70 4.22 -11.30 16.89
N LEU A 71 3.42 -10.99 15.87
CA LEU A 71 3.13 -11.96 14.81
C LEU A 71 4.39 -12.34 14.02
N PHE A 72 5.34 -11.40 13.88
CA PHE A 72 6.54 -11.50 13.03
C PHE A 72 7.57 -12.55 13.47
N GLN A 73 7.51 -13.02 14.71
CA GLN A 73 8.39 -14.09 15.23
C GLN A 73 7.82 -15.50 14.99
N ARG A 74 6.59 -15.63 14.47
CA ARG A 74 6.00 -16.94 14.22
C ARG A 74 6.66 -17.62 13.02
N ALA A 75 6.82 -18.94 13.07
CA ALA A 75 7.44 -19.75 12.02
C ALA A 75 6.83 -19.56 10.61
N PHE A 76 5.56 -19.16 10.54
CA PHE A 76 4.90 -18.82 9.28
C PHE A 76 5.62 -17.69 8.50
N TRP A 77 6.25 -16.73 9.19
CA TRP A 77 6.94 -15.61 8.56
C TRP A 77 8.17 -16.02 7.74
N ASP A 78 8.76 -17.19 7.98
CA ASP A 78 9.88 -17.68 7.19
C ASP A 78 9.48 -18.00 5.73
N ARG A 79 8.19 -18.31 5.49
CA ARG A 79 7.61 -18.60 4.17
C ARG A 79 6.83 -17.41 3.57
N MET A 80 6.62 -16.37 4.36
CA MET A 80 5.83 -15.22 3.96
C MET A 80 6.35 -14.52 2.69
N PRO A 81 7.68 -14.38 2.41
CA PRO A 81 8.13 -13.79 1.15
C PRO A 81 7.63 -14.57 -0.08
N ILE A 82 7.66 -15.91 -0.01
CA ILE A 82 7.24 -16.78 -1.12
C ILE A 82 5.73 -16.65 -1.34
N LEU A 83 4.95 -16.62 -0.25
CA LEU A 83 3.51 -16.44 -0.31
C LEU A 83 3.15 -15.08 -0.93
N ILE A 84 3.83 -14.01 -0.53
CA ILE A 84 3.58 -12.67 -1.07
C ILE A 84 3.95 -12.59 -2.55
N ILE A 85 5.05 -13.22 -2.98
CA ILE A 85 5.41 -13.30 -4.39
C ILE A 85 4.28 -13.99 -5.18
N GLY A 86 3.78 -15.13 -4.69
CA GLY A 86 2.67 -15.84 -5.34
C GLY A 86 1.40 -14.99 -5.43
N VAL A 87 0.99 -14.35 -4.32
CA VAL A 87 -0.18 -13.45 -4.28
C VAL A 87 0.03 -12.23 -5.17
N GLY A 88 1.24 -11.68 -5.22
CA GLY A 88 1.60 -10.56 -6.07
C GLY A 88 1.52 -10.90 -7.56
N ILE A 89 2.05 -12.05 -7.97
CA ILE A 89 1.95 -12.53 -9.35
C ILE A 89 0.49 -12.76 -9.74
N LEU A 90 -0.30 -13.42 -8.89
CA LEU A 90 -1.73 -13.62 -9.15
C LEU A 90 -2.49 -12.29 -9.25
N SER A 91 -2.20 -11.34 -8.37
CA SER A 91 -2.79 -10.00 -8.40
C SER A 91 -2.43 -9.25 -9.70
N LEU A 92 -1.18 -9.38 -10.15
CA LEU A 92 -0.71 -8.77 -11.40
C LEU A 92 -1.42 -9.38 -12.62
N ILE A 93 -1.54 -10.71 -12.68
CA ILE A 93 -2.27 -11.40 -13.76
C ILE A 93 -3.72 -10.95 -13.80
N GLY A 94 -4.39 -10.90 -12.64
CA GLY A 94 -5.78 -10.43 -12.54
C GLY A 94 -5.93 -8.98 -13.00
N PHE A 95 -5.01 -8.10 -12.60
CA PHE A 95 -5.00 -6.70 -13.04
C PHE A 95 -4.78 -6.57 -14.55
N MET A 96 -3.83 -7.31 -15.12
CA MET A 96 -3.59 -7.32 -16.58
C MET A 96 -4.81 -7.85 -17.34
N ALA A 97 -5.46 -8.91 -16.87
CA ALA A 97 -6.68 -9.42 -17.49
C ALA A 97 -7.81 -8.39 -17.46
N ALA A 98 -7.99 -7.70 -16.31
CA ALA A 98 -8.98 -6.63 -16.18
C ALA A 98 -8.66 -5.42 -17.08
N PHE A 99 -7.38 -5.12 -17.29
CA PHE A 99 -6.93 -4.09 -18.22
C PHE A 99 -7.26 -4.46 -19.67
N LEU A 100 -6.86 -5.66 -20.11
CA LEU A 100 -7.05 -6.13 -21.49
C LEU A 100 -8.52 -6.28 -21.88
N THR A 101 -9.39 -6.61 -20.92
CA THR A 101 -10.84 -6.73 -21.15
C THR A 101 -11.58 -5.40 -21.06
N GLY A 102 -10.90 -4.30 -20.72
CA GLY A 102 -11.54 -3.00 -20.48
C GLY A 102 -12.36 -2.92 -19.20
N LEU A 103 -12.34 -3.96 -18.35
CA LEU A 103 -13.03 -4.00 -17.06
C LEU A 103 -12.51 -2.92 -16.11
N ILE A 104 -11.24 -2.53 -16.25
CA ILE A 104 -10.67 -1.41 -15.48
C ILE A 104 -11.41 -0.10 -15.77
N ASN A 105 -11.83 0.15 -17.01
CA ASN A 105 -12.54 1.38 -17.36
C ASN A 105 -13.93 1.42 -16.72
N THR A 106 -14.62 0.27 -16.66
CA THR A 106 -15.93 0.19 -15.99
C THR A 106 -15.81 0.32 -14.48
N TRP A 107 -14.75 -0.23 -13.88
CA TRP A 107 -14.45 -0.06 -12.47
C TRP A 107 -14.12 1.40 -12.10
N MET A 108 -13.35 2.08 -12.95
CA MET A 108 -13.05 3.50 -12.77
C MET A 108 -14.27 4.40 -13.00
N ALA A 109 -15.17 4.03 -13.91
CA ALA A 109 -16.41 4.76 -14.17
C ALA A 109 -17.41 4.68 -12.99
N GLY A 110 -17.36 3.60 -12.20
CA GLY A 110 -18.19 3.42 -11.00
C GLY A 110 -17.74 4.19 -9.76
N GLY A 111 -16.61 4.90 -9.82
CA GLY A 111 -16.04 5.68 -8.73
C GLY A 111 -14.55 5.35 -8.49
N GLY A 112 -13.81 6.32 -7.94
CA GLY A 112 -12.37 6.17 -7.68
C GLY A 112 -12.03 5.21 -6.56
N GLY A 113 -12.99 4.87 -5.70
CA GLY A 113 -12.80 3.97 -4.57
C GLY A 113 -12.11 2.66 -4.92
N LEU A 114 -12.46 2.01 -6.04
CA LEU A 114 -11.84 0.73 -6.43
C LEU A 114 -10.38 0.92 -6.87
N PHE A 115 -10.07 2.01 -7.60
CA PHE A 115 -8.70 2.36 -7.96
C PHE A 115 -7.85 2.62 -6.71
N TYR A 116 -8.35 3.40 -5.76
CA TYR A 116 -7.65 3.65 -4.50
C TYR A 116 -7.48 2.37 -3.67
N ALA A 117 -8.47 1.47 -3.65
CA ALA A 117 -8.37 0.17 -2.98
C ALA A 117 -7.29 -0.72 -3.62
N LEU A 118 -7.22 -0.77 -4.96
CA LEU A 118 -6.16 -1.48 -5.68
C LEU A 118 -4.79 -0.87 -5.41
N LEU A 119 -4.68 0.46 -5.41
CA LEU A 119 -3.44 1.15 -5.05
C LEU A 119 -2.98 0.74 -3.65
N VAL A 120 -3.85 0.83 -2.64
CA VAL A 120 -3.55 0.40 -1.26
C VAL A 120 -3.12 -1.06 -1.22
N TRP A 121 -3.80 -1.95 -1.96
CA TRP A 121 -3.46 -3.37 -2.04
C TRP A 121 -2.05 -3.61 -2.57
N PHE A 122 -1.67 -2.99 -3.70
CA PHE A 122 -0.33 -3.15 -4.26
C PHE A 122 0.75 -2.51 -3.39
N LEU A 123 0.50 -1.32 -2.83
CA LEU A 123 1.40 -0.67 -1.85
C LEU A 123 1.65 -1.57 -0.64
N PHE A 124 0.58 -2.16 -0.13
CA PHE A 124 0.65 -3.10 0.98
C PHE A 124 1.47 -4.34 0.62
N LEU A 125 1.23 -4.97 -0.54
CA LEU A 125 2.00 -6.13 -0.98
C LEU A 125 3.49 -5.84 -1.13
N ILE A 126 3.85 -4.69 -1.71
CA ILE A 126 5.25 -4.27 -1.87
C ILE A 126 5.89 -4.06 -0.50
N PHE A 127 5.25 -3.29 0.39
CA PHE A 127 5.76 -3.07 1.73
C PHE A 127 5.93 -4.39 2.49
N LEU A 128 4.93 -5.27 2.40
CA LEU A 128 4.91 -6.56 3.06
C LEU A 128 6.04 -7.47 2.54
N LEU A 129 6.30 -7.45 1.23
CA LEU A 129 7.40 -8.20 0.62
C LEU A 129 8.75 -7.73 1.17
N VAL A 130 9.00 -6.42 1.11
CA VAL A 130 10.23 -5.80 1.59
C VAL A 130 10.43 -6.10 3.08
N PHE A 131 9.37 -5.90 3.88
CA PHE A 131 9.38 -6.22 5.30
C PHE A 131 9.66 -7.69 5.57
N SER A 132 9.04 -8.58 4.81
CA SER A 132 9.23 -10.02 5.01
C SER A 132 10.66 -10.46 4.66
N VAL A 133 11.28 -9.86 3.64
CA VAL A 133 12.68 -10.13 3.28
C VAL A 133 13.64 -9.58 4.34
N GLU A 134 13.40 -8.36 4.82
CA GLU A 134 14.23 -7.74 5.87
C GLU A 134 14.10 -8.44 7.22
N ASN A 135 12.89 -8.84 7.63
CA ASN A 135 12.63 -9.50 8.91
C ASN A 135 13.16 -10.95 8.94
N LYS A 136 13.38 -11.60 7.79
CA LYS A 136 14.00 -12.94 7.71
C LYS A 136 15.47 -12.95 8.13
N LYS A 137 16.13 -11.80 8.15
CA LYS A 137 17.49 -11.63 8.68
C LYS A 137 17.40 -11.69 10.22
N LYS A 138 17.29 -12.91 10.77
CA LYS A 138 16.95 -13.28 12.18
C LYS A 138 17.77 -12.63 13.29
N ASP A 139 18.79 -11.83 12.96
CA ASP A 139 19.66 -11.11 13.88
C ASP A 139 19.14 -9.73 14.33
N ARG A 140 18.00 -9.26 13.80
CA ARG A 140 17.56 -7.86 14.01
C ARG A 140 16.16 -7.78 14.63
N GLN A 141 16.05 -6.94 15.65
CA GLN A 141 14.77 -6.53 16.25
C GLN A 141 13.78 -6.13 15.13
N SER A 142 12.58 -6.72 15.12
CA SER A 142 11.55 -6.50 14.08
C SER A 142 11.18 -5.02 13.88
N GLN A 143 11.44 -4.17 14.88
CA GLN A 143 11.32 -2.72 14.78
C GLN A 143 12.30 -2.12 13.74
N ALA A 144 13.57 -2.53 13.77
CA ALA A 144 14.58 -2.06 12.81
C ALA A 144 14.26 -2.54 11.38
N ALA A 145 13.67 -3.73 11.23
CA ALA A 145 13.18 -4.22 9.95
C ALA A 145 12.03 -3.33 9.43
N ALA A 146 11.09 -2.91 10.28
CA ALA A 146 10.01 -2.01 9.89
C ALA A 146 10.52 -0.65 9.39
N HIS A 147 11.47 -0.02 10.09
CA HIS A 147 12.07 1.25 9.67
C HIS A 147 12.82 1.14 8.34
N ARG A 148 13.64 0.10 8.17
CA ARG A 148 14.37 -0.13 6.91
C ARG A 148 13.43 -0.39 5.74
N SER A 149 12.40 -1.17 5.98
CA SER A 149 11.41 -1.50 4.95
C SER A 149 10.65 -0.27 4.53
N PHE A 150 10.23 0.58 5.47
CA PHE A 150 9.62 1.87 5.17
C PHE A 150 10.53 2.76 4.32
N GLY A 151 11.79 2.92 4.73
CA GLY A 151 12.77 3.70 3.96
C GLY A 151 12.95 3.15 2.54
N PHE A 152 13.11 1.84 2.39
CA PHE A 152 13.26 1.21 1.08
C PHE A 152 12.01 1.38 0.22
N THR A 153 10.81 1.18 0.78
CA THR A 153 9.55 1.36 0.07
C THR A 153 9.38 2.81 -0.38
N ILE A 154 9.67 3.80 0.46
CA ILE A 154 9.61 5.22 0.07
C ILE A 154 10.62 5.55 -1.04
N VAL A 155 11.87 5.09 -0.93
CA VAL A 155 12.89 5.31 -1.96
C VAL A 155 12.49 4.65 -3.28
N LEU A 156 11.97 3.42 -3.24
CA LEU A 156 11.46 2.72 -4.42
C LEU A 156 10.34 3.52 -5.09
N PHE A 157 9.37 4.02 -4.31
CA PHE A 157 8.30 4.86 -4.85
C PHE A 157 8.82 6.17 -5.43
N PHE A 158 9.79 6.81 -4.77
CA PHE A 158 10.39 8.04 -5.26
C PHE A 158 11.15 7.84 -6.58
N VAL A 159 11.89 6.74 -6.71
CA VAL A 159 12.59 6.39 -7.95
C VAL A 159 11.61 6.10 -9.07
N LEU A 160 10.58 5.28 -8.82
CA LEU A 160 9.53 5.01 -9.80
C LEU A 160 8.83 6.31 -10.25
N PHE A 161 8.62 7.23 -9.30
CA PHE A 161 7.99 8.52 -9.56
C PHE A 161 8.83 9.47 -10.40
N ILE A 162 10.16 9.45 -10.30
CA ILE A 162 11.04 10.28 -11.13
C ILE A 162 11.17 9.71 -12.55
N ILE A 163 11.08 8.38 -12.69
CA ILE A 163 11.30 7.69 -13.98
C ILE A 163 10.03 7.71 -14.86
N LEU A 164 8.84 7.69 -14.26
CA LEU A 164 7.53 7.75 -14.93
C LEU A 164 7.11 9.20 -15.21
#